data_AF-A0A1V3N2E1-F1
#
_entry.id   AF-A0A1V3N2E1-F1
#
_cell.length_a   1.000
_cell.length_b   1.000
_cell.length_c   1.000
_cell.angle_alpha   90.00
_cell.angle_beta   90.00
_cell.angle_gamma   90.00
#
_symmetry.space_group_name_H-M   'P 1'
#
loop_
_entity.id
_entity.type
_entity.pdbx_description
1 polymer ?
#
loop_
_entity_poly.entity_id
_entity_poly.type
_entity_poly.pdbx_seq_one_letter_code
_entity_poly.pdbx_strand_id
1 'polypeptide(L)'
;MKNKASNEHQISKVLKDYNSGKSGLELFDKYGLYGATIYELKEKYKDVAMDILAVLVNLNEENNRLKTMYADLCVQHCNLKELLKENF
;
A
#
# COMPACT_ATOMS: atom_id res chain seq x y z
N MET A 1 14.64 4.30 -1.02
CA MET A 1 13.97 3.22 -0.26
C MET A 1 12.65 2.92 -0.97
N LYS A 2 12.42 1.70 -1.48
CA LYS A 2 11.13 1.38 -2.14
C LYS A 2 10.01 1.51 -1.11
N ASN A 3 9.08 2.43 -1.33
CA ASN A 3 7.99 2.76 -0.41
C ASN A 3 7.17 1.49 -0.07
N LYS A 4 6.92 1.25 1.23
CA LYS A 4 6.13 0.10 1.71
C LYS A 4 4.74 0.03 1.06
N ALA A 5 4.11 1.17 0.79
CA ALA A 5 2.79 1.25 0.15
C ALA A 5 2.79 0.67 -1.27
N SER A 6 3.80 0.96 -2.09
CA SER A 6 3.89 0.41 -3.46
C SER A 6 4.10 -1.10 -3.46
N ASN A 7 4.59 -1.68 -2.35
CA ASN A 7 4.87 -3.09 -2.24
C ASN A 7 3.58 -3.92 -2.04
N GLU A 8 2.59 -3.40 -1.31
CA GLU A 8 1.37 -4.15 -0.98
C GLU A 8 0.47 -4.39 -2.21
N HIS A 9 0.31 -3.38 -3.07
CA HIS A 9 -0.39 -3.54 -4.36
C HIS A 9 0.31 -4.56 -5.26
N GLN A 10 1.65 -4.57 -5.23
CA GLN A 10 2.45 -5.47 -6.04
C GLN A 10 2.34 -6.91 -5.52
N ILE A 11 2.37 -7.09 -4.20
CA ILE A 11 2.15 -8.39 -3.53
C ILE A 11 0.76 -8.94 -3.85
N SER A 12 -0.29 -8.12 -3.80
CA SER A 12 -1.64 -8.55 -4.15
C SER A 12 -1.74 -9.04 -5.60
N LYS A 13 -1.15 -8.31 -6.56
CA LYS A 13 -1.11 -8.72 -7.97
C LYS A 13 -0.32 -10.01 -8.17
N VAL A 14 0.82 -10.17 -7.51
CA VAL A 14 1.66 -11.38 -7.60
C VAL A 14 0.93 -12.60 -7.04
N LEU A 15 0.30 -12.48 -5.85
CA LEU A 15 -0.46 -13.58 -5.25
C LEU A 15 -1.70 -13.95 -6.09
N LYS A 16 -2.39 -12.97 -6.69
CA LYS A 16 -3.51 -13.23 -7.61
C LYS A 16 -3.07 -13.97 -8.87
N ASP A 17 -1.98 -13.53 -9.49
CA ASP A 17 -1.41 -14.17 -10.68
C ASP A 17 -0.89 -15.59 -10.37
N TYR A 18 -0.26 -15.80 -9.21
CA TYR A 18 0.15 -17.12 -8.74
C TYR A 18 -1.05 -18.05 -8.49
N ASN A 19 -2.09 -17.58 -7.78
CA ASN A 19 -3.30 -18.36 -7.52
C ASN A 19 -4.10 -18.67 -8.80
N SER A 20 -3.91 -17.90 -9.88
CA SER A 20 -4.47 -18.20 -11.20
C SER A 20 -3.71 -19.28 -11.98
N GLY A 21 -2.63 -19.82 -11.42
CA GLY A 21 -1.87 -20.95 -11.98
C GLY A 21 -0.68 -20.55 -12.85
N LYS A 22 -0.23 -19.28 -12.82
CA LYS A 22 0.95 -18.85 -13.59
C LYS A 22 2.22 -19.48 -13.05
N SER A 23 3.13 -19.81 -13.96
CA SER A 23 4.42 -20.40 -13.59
C SER A 23 5.35 -19.39 -12.93
N GLY A 24 6.33 -19.88 -12.16
CA GLY A 24 7.33 -19.02 -11.53
C GLY A 24 8.15 -18.19 -12.52
N LEU A 25 8.39 -18.71 -13.74
CA LEU A 25 9.07 -18.00 -14.81
C LEU A 25 8.26 -16.80 -15.32
N GLU A 26 6.96 -16.99 -15.56
CA GLU A 26 6.07 -15.90 -15.99
C GLU A 26 5.94 -14.81 -14.92
N LEU A 27 5.94 -15.21 -13.64
CA LEU A 27 5.92 -14.26 -12.52
C LEU A 27 7.25 -13.53 -12.39
N PHE A 28 8.38 -14.19 -12.66
CA PHE A 28 9.70 -13.56 -12.71
C PHE A 28 9.81 -12.55 -13.85
N ASP A 29 9.39 -12.91 -15.06
CA ASP A 29 9.43 -11.99 -16.21
C ASP A 29 8.55 -10.76 -16.00
N LYS A 30 7.40 -10.93 -15.34
CA LYS A 30 6.43 -9.85 -15.13
C LYS A 30 6.77 -8.95 -13.93
N TYR A 31 7.29 -9.52 -12.84
CA TYR A 31 7.45 -8.82 -11.57
C TYR A 31 8.89 -8.78 -11.04
N GLY A 32 9.82 -9.50 -11.66
CA GLY A 32 11.22 -9.61 -11.24
C GLY A 32 11.41 -10.39 -9.93
N LEU A 33 10.46 -11.25 -9.56
CA LEU A 33 10.47 -11.98 -8.30
C LEU A 33 10.82 -13.46 -8.53
N TYR A 34 11.79 -13.95 -7.78
CA TYR A 34 12.15 -15.36 -7.79
C TYR A 34 11.11 -16.21 -7.05
N GLY A 35 10.97 -17.48 -7.45
CA GLY A 35 9.99 -18.40 -6.89
C GLY A 35 10.03 -18.53 -5.36
N ALA A 36 11.21 -18.44 -4.74
CA ALA A 36 11.36 -18.47 -3.29
C ALA A 36 10.61 -17.33 -2.59
N THR A 37 10.72 -16.11 -3.11
CA THR A 37 10.03 -14.92 -2.57
C THR A 37 8.51 -15.04 -2.69
N ILE A 38 8.02 -15.68 -3.76
CA ILE A 38 6.58 -15.89 -3.96
C ILE A 38 6.04 -16.89 -2.93
N TYR A 39 6.82 -17.92 -2.60
CA TYR A 39 6.45 -18.91 -1.58
C TYR A 39 6.38 -18.28 -0.18
N GLU A 40 7.37 -17.44 0.18
CA GLU A 40 7.36 -16.68 1.43
C GLU A 40 6.16 -15.73 1.53
N LEU A 41 5.81 -15.05 0.44
CA LEU A 41 4.61 -14.20 0.38
C LEU A 41 3.34 -15.05 0.56
N LYS A 42 3.24 -16.20 -0.11
CA LYS A 42 2.10 -17.10 0.05
C LYS A 42 1.96 -17.55 1.51
N GLU A 43 3.04 -17.92 2.16
CA GLU A 43 3.02 -18.34 3.57
C GLU A 43 2.59 -17.20 4.50
N LYS A 44 3.14 -16.00 4.29
CA LYS A 44 2.82 -14.81 5.08
C LYS A 44 1.36 -14.36 4.96
N TYR A 45 0.76 -14.54 3.79
CA TYR A 45 -0.61 -14.11 3.49
C TYR A 45 -1.60 -15.29 3.39
N LYS A 46 -1.21 -16.51 3.79
CA LYS A 46 -2.03 -17.73 3.59
C LYS A 46 -3.38 -17.65 4.30
N ASP A 47 -3.40 -17.00 5.46
CA ASP A 47 -4.57 -16.87 6.34
C ASP A 47 -5.40 -15.60 6.02
N VAL A 48 -4.94 -14.79 5.06
CA VAL A 48 -5.64 -13.61 4.58
C VAL A 48 -6.33 -13.97 3.27
N ALA A 49 -7.66 -14.04 3.28
CA ALA A 49 -8.42 -14.25 2.07
C ALA A 49 -8.14 -13.13 1.05
N MET A 50 -7.98 -13.48 -0.25
CA MET A 50 -7.53 -12.52 -1.28
C MET A 50 -8.45 -11.30 -1.44
N ASP A 51 -9.74 -11.48 -1.19
CA ASP A 51 -10.75 -10.44 -1.12
C ASP A 51 -10.50 -9.46 0.03
N ILE A 52 -10.13 -9.96 1.21
CA ILE A 52 -9.74 -9.15 2.37
C ILE A 52 -8.47 -8.35 2.06
N LEU A 53 -7.51 -8.94 1.34
CA LEU A 53 -6.26 -8.27 0.96
C LEU A 53 -6.52 -7.02 0.09
N ALA A 54 -7.44 -7.11 -0.88
CA ALA A 54 -7.80 -5.98 -1.73
C ALA A 54 -8.45 -4.84 -0.93
N VAL A 55 -9.33 -5.17 0.02
CA VAL A 55 -9.98 -4.20 0.91
C VAL A 55 -8.95 -3.51 1.81
N LEU A 56 -8.01 -4.27 2.39
CA LEU A 56 -6.94 -3.72 3.23
C LEU A 56 -6.05 -2.72 2.47
N VAL A 57 -5.71 -3.06 1.24
CA VAL A 57 -4.90 -2.20 0.38
C VAL A 57 -5.62 -0.87 0.10
N ASN A 58 -6.90 -0.92 -0.27
CA ASN A 58 -7.70 0.29 -0.52
C ASN A 58 -7.88 1.12 0.76
N LEU A 59 -8.11 0.48 1.91
CA LEU A 59 -8.18 1.16 3.21
C LEU A 59 -6.85 1.85 3.57
N ASN A 60 -5.72 1.24 3.24
CA ASN A 60 -4.41 1.82 3.50
C ASN A 60 -4.13 3.05 2.61
N GLU A 61 -4.51 3.00 1.33
CA GLU A 61 -4.45 4.15 0.43
C GLU A 61 -5.31 5.31 0.95
N GLU A 62 -6.56 5.04 1.32
CA GLU A 62 -7.47 6.05 1.82
C GLU A 62 -6.99 6.63 3.16
N ASN A 63 -6.45 5.81 4.05
CA ASN A 63 -5.86 6.27 5.31
C ASN A 63 -4.66 7.20 5.07
N ASN A 64 -3.78 6.87 4.10
CA ASN A 64 -2.69 7.76 3.73
C ASN A 64 -3.19 9.09 3.17
N ARG A 65 -4.20 9.06 2.29
CA ARG A 65 -4.82 10.27 1.77
C ARG A 65 -5.41 11.14 2.87
N LEU A 66 -6.14 10.53 3.81
CA LEU A 66 -6.74 11.22 4.96
C LEU A 66 -5.67 11.85 5.86
N LYS A 67 -4.55 11.16 6.11
CA LYS A 67 -3.42 11.71 6.88
C LYS A 67 -2.81 12.93 6.21
N THR A 68 -2.60 12.90 4.90
CA THR A 68 -2.09 14.05 4.15
C THR A 68 -3.06 15.23 4.26
N MET A 69 -4.35 15.00 3.99
CA MET A 69 -5.36 16.05 4.07
C MET A 69 -5.46 16.66 5.48
N TYR A 70 -5.37 15.83 6.52
CA TYR A 70 -5.38 16.30 7.90
C TYR A 70 -4.14 17.14 8.23
N ALA A 71 -2.95 16.71 7.79
CA ALA A 71 -1.73 17.49 7.97
C ALA A 71 -1.83 18.86 7.29
N ASP A 72 -2.31 18.91 6.05
CA ASP A 72 -2.51 20.17 5.31
C ASP A 72 -3.49 21.10 6.02
N LEU A 73 -4.60 20.55 6.54
CA LEU A 73 -5.58 21.30 7.30
C LEU A 73 -4.99 21.86 8.59
N CYS A 74 -4.21 21.07 9.33
CA CYS A 74 -3.53 21.52 10.54
C CYS A 74 -2.56 22.66 10.25
N VAL A 75 -1.77 22.57 9.17
CA VAL A 75 -0.86 23.64 8.74
C VAL A 75 -1.64 24.93 8.43
N GLN A 76 -2.71 24.84 7.64
CA GLN A 76 -3.55 26.01 7.34
C GLN A 76 -4.14 26.63 8.61
N HIS A 77 -4.63 25.80 9.53
CA HIS A 77 -5.18 26.26 10.79
C HIS A 77 -4.13 26.92 11.70
N CYS A 78 -2.89 26.41 11.74
CA CYS A 78 -1.79 27.06 12.46
C CYS A 78 -1.47 28.43 11.85
N ASN A 79 -1.32 28.51 10.53
CA ASN A 79 -1.04 29.76 9.83
C ASN A 79 -2.14 30.81 10.08
N LEU A 80 -3.42 30.41 10.04
CA LEU A 80 -4.54 31.29 10.34
C LEU A 80 -4.49 31.81 11.78
N LYS A 81 -4.14 30.96 12.75
CA LYS A 81 -3.98 31.37 14.15
C LYS A 81 -2.81 32.33 14.35
N GLU A 82 -1.71 32.15 13.64
CA GLU A 82 -0.56 33.07 13.68
C GLU A 82 -0.93 34.44 13.12
N LEU A 83 -1.54 34.49 11.94
CA LEU A 83 -2.00 35.75 11.35
C LEU A 83 -2.98 36.49 12.28
N LEU A 84 -3.91 35.77 12.91
CA LEU A 84 -4.85 36.39 13.84
C LEU A 84 -4.13 36.98 15.07
N LYS A 85 -3.06 36.35 15.55
CA LYS A 85 -2.26 36.87 16.68
C LYS A 85 -1.39 38.07 16.29
N GLU A 86 -0.99 38.20 15.02
CA GLU A 86 -0.19 39.35 14.57
C GLU A 86 -1.05 40.60 14.28
N ASN A 87 -2.35 40.44 14.04
CA ASN A 87 -3.26 41.54 13.71
C ASN A 87 -3.97 42.16 14.93
N PHE A 88 -3.68 41.70 16.14
CA PHE A 88 -4.19 42.21 17.42
C PHE A 88 -3.06 42.37 18.43
#